data_AF-A0A162QU53-F1
#
_entry.id   AF-A0A162QU53-F1
#
_cell.length_a   1.000
_cell.length_b   1.000
_cell.length_c   1.000
_cell.angle_alpha   90.00
_cell.angle_beta   90.00
_cell.angle_gamma   90.00
#
_symmetry.space_group_name_H-M   'P 1'
#
loop_
_entity.id
_entity.type
_entity.pdbx_description
1 polymer ?
#
loop_
_entity_poly.entity_id
_entity_poly.type
_entity_poly.pdbx_seq_one_letter_code
_entity_poly.pdbx_strand_id
1 'polypeptide(L)'
;LKAWTFPRGDLFQFVAVLNRFDTLFETTCQAYDLKENHIQKTPFTDDTKHMLLAILQFSKILFENCTNRNIYNSYEHLNNLLNTTDIDVLEAVLRLMLRPAQRVNNPKAVQSSFLAHQDKITELARGGSIADLSSTDTAVGNSRICMSFFRTSKGSEQQQQEEEEEGLHAINVSVLVEEHQVPQENHFELLNRVRIANHTTDMAVRQQLLIIRFISIVIMAHTMSETIAQNRVFIYEPHLVSQIAQLVSYDNSVPVDIQTYALYALDGIARHRTKVTEVLAAFNASANHGVLLHILRQLCQSTSGT
;
A
#
# COMPACT_ATOMS: atom_id res chain seq x y z
N LEU A 1 -3.11 -20.28 -8.05
CA LEU A 1 -2.05 -20.78 -8.98
C LEU A 1 -0.70 -20.32 -8.44
N LYS A 2 0.28 -21.22 -8.24
CA LYS A 2 1.61 -20.85 -7.69
C LYS A 2 2.54 -20.23 -8.74
N ALA A 3 2.40 -20.59 -10.01
CA ALA A 3 3.12 -20.00 -11.15
C ALA A 3 2.29 -20.13 -12.43
N TRP A 4 2.44 -19.19 -13.37
CA TRP A 4 1.82 -19.26 -14.69
C TRP A 4 2.67 -20.14 -15.61
N THR A 5 2.17 -21.32 -15.95
CA THR A 5 2.88 -22.32 -16.77
C THR A 5 2.40 -22.34 -18.22
N PHE A 6 1.50 -21.43 -18.59
CA PHE A 6 0.89 -21.39 -19.92
C PHE A 6 1.57 -20.33 -20.79
N PRO A 7 1.41 -20.39 -22.13
CA PRO A 7 1.74 -19.28 -23.00
C PRO A 7 1.02 -17.99 -22.57
N ARG A 8 1.51 -16.85 -23.05
CA ARG A 8 0.84 -15.57 -22.84
C ARG A 8 -0.59 -15.64 -23.37
N GLY A 9 -1.57 -15.39 -22.50
CA GLY A 9 -2.99 -15.46 -22.84
C GLY A 9 -3.53 -14.15 -23.42
N ASP A 10 -4.81 -14.14 -23.78
CA ASP A 10 -5.55 -12.94 -24.16
C ASP A 10 -6.65 -12.65 -23.14
N LEU A 11 -6.68 -11.44 -22.56
CA LEU A 11 -7.65 -11.08 -21.53
C LEU A 11 -9.10 -11.10 -22.06
N PHE A 12 -9.31 -10.94 -23.37
CA PHE A 12 -10.65 -11.06 -23.99
C PHE A 12 -11.30 -12.43 -23.73
N GLN A 13 -10.52 -13.50 -23.57
CA GLN A 13 -11.04 -14.83 -23.28
C GLN A 13 -11.66 -14.93 -21.87
N PHE A 14 -11.34 -13.99 -21.00
CA PHE A 14 -11.77 -13.98 -19.61
C PHE A 14 -12.88 -12.95 -19.34
N VAL A 15 -13.44 -12.27 -20.35
CA VAL A 15 -14.46 -11.21 -20.15
C VAL A 15 -15.64 -11.69 -19.30
N ALA A 16 -16.19 -12.86 -19.60
CA ALA A 16 -17.31 -13.42 -18.80
C ALA A 16 -16.92 -13.68 -17.34
N VAL A 17 -15.67 -14.09 -17.10
CA VAL A 17 -15.13 -14.33 -15.76
C VAL A 17 -14.92 -12.99 -15.02
N LEU A 18 -14.35 -12.00 -15.69
CA LEU A 18 -14.13 -10.65 -15.14
C LEU A 18 -15.46 -9.98 -14.76
N ASN A 19 -16.49 -10.06 -15.62
CA ASN A 19 -17.81 -9.52 -15.31
C ASN A 19 -18.44 -10.19 -14.07
N ARG A 20 -18.19 -11.50 -13.88
CA ARG A 20 -18.64 -12.20 -12.68
C ARG A 20 -17.87 -11.76 -11.44
N PHE A 21 -16.57 -11.48 -11.57
CA PHE A 21 -15.78 -10.90 -10.47
C PHE A 21 -16.28 -9.50 -10.10
N ASP A 22 -16.62 -8.67 -11.07
CA ASP A 22 -17.20 -7.34 -10.81
C ASP A 22 -18.50 -7.45 -10.00
N THR A 23 -19.38 -8.38 -10.38
CA THR A 23 -20.62 -8.63 -9.62
C THR A 23 -20.34 -9.06 -8.17
N LEU A 24 -19.34 -9.92 -7.95
CA LEU A 24 -18.96 -10.38 -6.62
C LEU A 24 -18.32 -9.27 -5.79
N PHE A 25 -17.46 -8.46 -6.39
CA PHE A 25 -16.87 -7.30 -5.74
C PHE A 25 -17.94 -6.27 -5.39
N GLU A 26 -18.86 -5.96 -6.29
CA GLU A 26 -19.94 -5.02 -6.04
C GLU A 26 -20.82 -5.48 -4.87
N THR A 27 -21.25 -6.74 -4.90
CA THR A 27 -22.08 -7.34 -3.84
C THR A 27 -21.36 -7.29 -2.49
N THR A 28 -20.05 -7.58 -2.48
CA THR A 28 -19.25 -7.54 -1.26
C THR A 28 -19.08 -6.12 -0.73
N CYS A 29 -18.72 -5.17 -1.60
CA CYS A 29 -18.58 -3.76 -1.21
C CYS A 29 -19.89 -3.17 -0.67
N GLN A 30 -21.04 -3.61 -1.19
CA GLN A 30 -22.34 -3.21 -0.65
C GLN A 30 -22.63 -3.87 0.71
N ALA A 31 -22.36 -5.17 0.86
CA ALA A 31 -22.64 -5.91 2.09
C ALA A 31 -21.82 -5.41 3.30
N TYR A 32 -20.61 -4.93 3.07
CA TYR A 32 -19.69 -4.44 4.12
C TYR A 32 -19.53 -2.91 4.15
N ASP A 33 -20.39 -2.19 3.43
CA ASP A 33 -20.42 -0.71 3.41
C ASP A 33 -19.05 -0.08 3.06
N LEU A 34 -18.41 -0.57 1.99
CA LEU A 34 -17.06 -0.17 1.58
C LEU A 34 -17.06 0.91 0.49
N LYS A 35 -18.23 1.35 0.03
CA LYS A 35 -18.32 2.33 -1.06
C LYS A 35 -17.93 3.72 -0.57
N GLU A 36 -17.27 4.48 -1.44
CA GLU A 36 -16.90 5.89 -1.20
C GLU A 36 -15.94 6.06 0.01
N ASN A 37 -16.30 6.91 0.97
CA ASN A 37 -15.51 7.25 2.16
C ASN A 37 -15.97 6.51 3.42
N HIS A 38 -16.80 5.47 3.28
CA HIS A 38 -17.17 4.61 4.41
C HIS A 38 -16.03 3.65 4.76
N ILE A 39 -15.95 3.30 6.04
CA ILE A 39 -14.96 2.36 6.57
C ILE A 39 -15.66 1.06 6.99
N GLN A 40 -14.97 -0.06 6.82
CA GLN A 40 -15.50 -1.38 7.16
C GLN A 40 -15.86 -1.47 8.66
N LYS A 41 -17.14 -1.72 8.96
CA LYS A 41 -17.66 -1.83 10.34
C LYS A 41 -17.54 -3.24 10.90
N THR A 42 -17.74 -4.25 10.06
CA THR A 42 -17.71 -5.67 10.43
C THR A 42 -16.65 -6.41 9.65
N PRO A 43 -15.89 -7.32 10.28
CA PRO A 43 -14.88 -8.11 9.59
C PRO A 43 -15.53 -9.01 8.53
N PHE A 44 -14.77 -9.34 7.48
CA PHE A 44 -15.23 -10.30 6.49
C PHE A 44 -15.46 -11.68 7.12
N THR A 45 -16.49 -12.38 6.66
CA THR A 45 -16.58 -13.83 6.90
C THR A 45 -15.42 -14.54 6.20
N ASP A 46 -15.01 -15.70 6.73
CA ASP A 46 -13.91 -16.50 6.16
C ASP A 46 -14.13 -16.82 4.67
N ASP A 47 -15.37 -17.18 4.30
CA ASP A 47 -15.75 -17.44 2.92
C ASP A 47 -15.61 -16.20 2.03
N THR A 48 -16.03 -15.04 2.53
CA THR A 48 -15.90 -13.77 1.78
C THR A 48 -14.44 -13.40 1.59
N LYS A 49 -13.64 -13.48 2.67
CA LYS A 49 -12.21 -13.19 2.62
C LYS A 49 -11.50 -14.13 1.64
N HIS A 50 -11.77 -15.43 1.73
CA HIS A 50 -11.18 -16.42 0.82
C HIS A 50 -11.53 -16.15 -0.64
N MET A 51 -12.80 -15.84 -0.92
CA MET A 51 -13.26 -15.47 -2.26
C MET A 51 -12.56 -14.21 -2.77
N LEU A 52 -12.51 -13.14 -1.98
CA LEU A 52 -11.86 -11.88 -2.36
C LEU A 52 -10.38 -12.11 -2.70
N LEU A 53 -9.64 -12.79 -1.82
CA LEU A 53 -8.23 -13.09 -2.03
C LEU A 53 -8.00 -13.94 -3.28
N ALA A 54 -8.84 -14.96 -3.50
CA ALA A 54 -8.74 -15.80 -4.70
C ALA A 54 -8.98 -15.00 -5.99
N ILE A 55 -9.99 -14.13 -6.01
CA ILE A 55 -10.30 -13.27 -7.16
C ILE A 55 -9.16 -12.27 -7.40
N LEU A 56 -8.71 -11.55 -6.36
CA LEU A 56 -7.64 -10.56 -6.47
C LEU A 56 -6.33 -11.18 -6.96
N GLN A 57 -5.95 -12.34 -6.41
CA GLN A 57 -4.76 -13.07 -6.81
C GLN A 57 -4.87 -13.57 -8.26
N PHE A 58 -6.02 -14.12 -8.64
CA PHE A 58 -6.23 -14.61 -10.01
C PHE A 58 -6.26 -13.46 -11.02
N SER A 59 -6.94 -12.36 -10.72
CA SER A 59 -6.95 -11.14 -11.55
C SER A 59 -5.54 -10.57 -11.74
N LYS A 60 -4.70 -10.59 -10.69
CA LYS A 60 -3.28 -10.19 -10.81
C LYS A 60 -2.55 -11.10 -11.80
N ILE A 61 -2.71 -12.42 -11.65
CA ILE A 61 -2.06 -13.41 -12.53
C ILE A 61 -2.51 -13.20 -13.99
N LEU A 62 -3.80 -13.01 -14.25
CA LEU A 62 -4.31 -12.70 -15.58
C LEU A 62 -3.70 -11.41 -16.12
N PHE A 63 -3.69 -10.35 -15.32
CA PHE A 63 -3.13 -9.07 -15.75
C PHE A 63 -1.65 -9.18 -16.10
N GLU A 64 -0.85 -9.91 -15.32
CA GLU A 64 0.58 -10.09 -15.59
C GLU A 64 0.82 -10.94 -16.85
N ASN A 65 0.00 -11.96 -17.09
CA ASN A 65 0.25 -13.00 -18.10
C ASN A 65 -0.61 -12.91 -19.37
N CYS A 66 -1.53 -11.95 -19.48
CA CYS A 66 -2.36 -11.75 -20.68
C CYS A 66 -2.05 -10.47 -21.47
N THR A 67 -2.44 -10.42 -22.75
CA THR A 67 -2.50 -9.21 -23.58
C THR A 67 -3.85 -8.49 -23.43
N ASN A 68 -4.04 -7.35 -24.13
CA ASN A 68 -5.30 -6.58 -24.15
C ASN A 68 -5.79 -6.15 -22.76
N ARG A 69 -4.85 -5.76 -21.89
CA ARG A 69 -5.10 -5.37 -20.49
C ARG A 69 -5.97 -4.14 -20.30
N ASN A 70 -6.16 -3.34 -21.35
CA ASN A 70 -6.99 -2.14 -21.36
C ASN A 70 -8.48 -2.45 -21.13
N ILE A 71 -8.92 -3.70 -21.29
CA ILE A 71 -10.31 -4.08 -21.02
C ILE A 71 -10.60 -4.32 -19.52
N TYR A 72 -9.55 -4.42 -18.69
CA TYR A 72 -9.75 -4.57 -17.24
C TYR A 72 -10.28 -3.24 -16.68
N ASN A 73 -11.47 -3.27 -16.08
CA ASN A 73 -12.16 -2.06 -15.63
C ASN A 73 -12.73 -2.13 -14.20
N SER A 74 -12.32 -3.12 -13.40
CA SER A 74 -12.80 -3.31 -12.02
C SER A 74 -12.21 -2.30 -11.01
N TYR A 75 -11.59 -1.21 -11.47
CA TYR A 75 -10.79 -0.31 -10.63
C TYR A 75 -11.61 0.44 -9.57
N GLU A 76 -12.87 0.77 -9.86
CA GLU A 76 -13.77 1.37 -8.88
C GLU A 76 -13.95 0.45 -7.67
N HIS A 77 -14.18 -0.84 -7.91
CA HIS A 77 -14.29 -1.83 -6.84
C HIS A 77 -12.99 -1.97 -6.04
N LEU A 78 -11.83 -1.93 -6.71
CA LEU A 78 -10.54 -1.95 -6.02
C LEU A 78 -10.36 -0.73 -5.11
N ASN A 79 -10.78 0.47 -5.56
CA ASN A 79 -10.72 1.69 -4.75
C ASN A 79 -11.66 1.63 -3.52
N ASN A 80 -12.82 0.98 -3.65
CA ASN A 80 -13.72 0.73 -2.52
C ASN A 80 -13.13 -0.27 -1.53
N LEU A 81 -12.52 -1.36 -2.02
CA LEU A 81 -11.86 -2.35 -1.17
C LEU A 81 -10.67 -1.80 -0.37
N LEU A 82 -10.08 -0.65 -0.76
CA LEU A 82 -9.09 0.04 0.07
C LEU A 82 -9.63 0.42 1.45
N ASN A 83 -10.96 0.48 1.67
CA ASN A 83 -11.60 0.79 2.95
C ASN A 83 -11.68 -0.40 3.92
N THR A 84 -11.09 -1.55 3.59
CA THR A 84 -11.15 -2.76 4.39
C THR A 84 -10.35 -2.70 5.70
N THR A 85 -10.81 -3.30 6.80
CA THR A 85 -9.97 -3.48 7.99
C THR A 85 -8.97 -4.65 7.86
N ASP A 86 -9.12 -5.51 6.86
CA ASP A 86 -8.30 -6.72 6.66
C ASP A 86 -7.00 -6.44 5.88
N ILE A 87 -5.86 -6.74 6.49
CA ILE A 87 -4.54 -6.43 5.92
C ILE A 87 -4.23 -7.28 4.69
N ASP A 88 -4.64 -8.55 4.66
CA ASP A 88 -4.37 -9.44 3.52
C ASP A 88 -5.14 -8.98 2.28
N VAL A 89 -6.40 -8.59 2.45
CA VAL A 89 -7.22 -8.04 1.36
C VAL A 89 -6.65 -6.72 0.88
N LEU A 90 -6.27 -5.81 1.78
CA LEU A 90 -5.66 -4.53 1.43
C LEU A 90 -4.37 -4.73 0.62
N GLU A 91 -3.48 -5.62 1.08
CA GLU A 91 -2.25 -5.94 0.38
C GLU A 91 -2.52 -6.54 -1.01
N ALA A 92 -3.47 -7.48 -1.12
CA ALA A 92 -3.84 -8.11 -2.38
C ALA A 92 -4.39 -7.09 -3.40
N VAL A 93 -5.23 -6.15 -2.95
CA VAL A 93 -5.73 -5.05 -3.78
C VAL A 93 -4.58 -4.19 -4.31
N LEU A 94 -3.68 -3.74 -3.44
CA LEU A 94 -2.56 -2.88 -3.83
C LEU A 94 -1.58 -3.62 -4.76
N ARG A 95 -1.28 -4.89 -4.49
CA ARG A 95 -0.45 -5.73 -5.37
C ARG A 95 -1.06 -5.88 -6.77
N LEU A 96 -2.38 -5.90 -6.89
CA LEU A 96 -3.07 -5.88 -8.19
C LEU A 96 -2.99 -4.49 -8.85
N MET A 97 -3.25 -3.41 -8.12
CA MET A 97 -3.21 -2.03 -8.61
C MET A 97 -1.82 -1.56 -9.05
N LEU A 98 -0.75 -2.15 -8.50
CA LEU A 98 0.63 -1.82 -8.83
C LEU A 98 0.94 -1.91 -10.33
N ARG A 99 0.47 -2.97 -11.01
CA ARG A 99 0.81 -3.22 -12.42
C ARG A 99 0.16 -2.23 -13.39
N PRO A 100 -1.15 -1.93 -13.29
CA PRO A 100 -1.76 -0.81 -14.01
C PRO A 100 -1.04 0.52 -13.76
N ALA A 101 -0.73 0.86 -12.50
CA ALA A 101 -0.07 2.11 -12.14
C ALA A 101 1.26 2.30 -12.89
N GLN A 102 2.11 1.27 -12.91
CA GLN A 102 3.40 1.29 -13.60
C GLN A 102 3.30 1.56 -15.12
N ARG A 103 2.11 1.37 -15.70
CA ARG A 103 1.85 1.52 -17.15
C ARG A 103 1.21 2.86 -17.51
N VAL A 104 0.70 3.65 -16.57
CA VAL A 104 -0.05 4.89 -16.85
C VAL A 104 0.73 5.87 -17.73
N ASN A 105 2.03 6.00 -17.48
CA ASN A 105 2.91 6.92 -18.20
C ASN A 105 3.48 6.35 -19.51
N ASN A 106 3.03 5.17 -19.95
CA ASN A 106 3.44 4.61 -21.23
C ASN A 106 2.55 5.22 -22.34
N PRO A 107 3.11 5.95 -23.33
CA PRO A 107 2.34 6.55 -24.42
C PRO A 107 1.53 5.54 -25.23
N LYS A 108 1.94 4.25 -25.23
CA LYS A 108 1.20 3.14 -25.88
C LYS A 108 0.09 2.56 -25.00
N ALA A 109 0.00 2.97 -23.74
CA ALA A 109 -0.98 2.52 -22.75
C ALA A 109 -2.03 3.60 -22.41
N VAL A 110 -2.08 4.71 -23.16
CA VAL A 110 -2.96 5.88 -22.97
C VAL A 110 -4.47 5.54 -22.94
N GLN A 111 -4.86 4.32 -23.30
CA GLN A 111 -6.25 3.84 -23.17
C GLN A 111 -6.58 3.19 -21.82
N SER A 112 -5.66 3.19 -20.84
CA SER A 112 -5.90 2.65 -19.50
C SER A 112 -6.82 3.56 -18.70
N SER A 113 -8.02 3.09 -18.32
CA SER A 113 -8.95 3.75 -17.39
C SER A 113 -8.50 3.74 -15.93
N PHE A 114 -7.31 3.22 -15.63
CA PHE A 114 -6.82 3.12 -14.26
C PHE A 114 -6.75 4.47 -13.57
N LEU A 115 -7.56 4.61 -12.52
CA LEU A 115 -7.58 5.76 -11.63
C LEU A 115 -7.48 5.26 -10.19
N ALA A 116 -6.35 5.53 -9.55
CA ALA A 116 -6.18 5.25 -8.13
C ALA A 116 -6.74 6.41 -7.29
N HIS A 117 -7.38 6.09 -6.17
CA HIS A 117 -7.87 7.11 -5.24
C HIS A 117 -6.72 7.86 -4.57
N GLN A 118 -6.44 9.09 -5.02
CA GLN A 118 -5.22 9.82 -4.65
C GLN A 118 -5.07 10.04 -3.13
N ASP A 119 -6.14 10.43 -2.42
CA ASP A 119 -6.06 10.70 -0.98
C ASP A 119 -5.74 9.42 -0.19
N LYS A 120 -6.48 8.32 -0.44
CA LYS A 120 -6.22 7.02 0.18
C LYS A 120 -4.80 6.50 -0.09
N ILE A 121 -4.33 6.58 -1.34
CA ILE A 121 -2.95 6.17 -1.69
C ILE A 121 -1.92 7.04 -0.98
N THR A 122 -2.16 8.35 -0.86
CA THR A 122 -1.28 9.28 -0.14
C THR A 122 -1.24 8.95 1.35
N GLU A 123 -2.39 8.66 1.97
CA GLU A 123 -2.46 8.24 3.38
C GLU A 123 -1.69 6.94 3.61
N LEU A 124 -1.86 5.94 2.74
CA LEU A 124 -1.12 4.69 2.82
C LEU A 124 0.39 4.88 2.60
N ALA A 125 0.80 5.79 1.70
CA ALA A 125 2.20 6.10 1.45
C ALA A 125 2.89 6.77 2.66
N ARG A 126 2.14 7.53 3.47
CA ARG A 126 2.58 8.11 4.75
C ARG A 126 2.46 7.15 5.94
N GLY A 127 2.03 5.90 5.70
CA GLY A 127 1.68 4.96 6.77
C GLY A 127 2.88 4.51 7.61
N GLY A 128 2.84 4.79 8.91
CA GLY A 128 3.75 4.25 9.93
C GLY A 128 5.16 4.85 9.91
N SER A 129 6.05 4.37 10.78
CA SER A 129 7.49 4.66 10.69
C SER A 129 8.18 3.47 10.01
N ILE A 130 9.04 3.73 9.02
CA ILE A 130 9.80 2.64 8.35
C ILE A 130 10.68 1.90 9.36
N ALA A 131 11.26 2.62 10.32
CA ALA A 131 12.08 2.03 11.38
C ALA A 131 11.25 1.09 12.26
N ASP A 132 10.06 1.53 12.67
CA ASP A 132 9.20 0.76 13.59
C ASP A 132 8.59 -0.46 12.91
N LEU A 133 8.28 -0.37 11.60
CA LEU A 133 7.74 -1.48 10.83
C LEU A 133 8.82 -2.50 10.40
N SER A 134 10.09 -2.08 10.31
CA SER A 134 11.21 -2.96 9.93
C SER A 134 11.98 -3.53 11.13
N SER A 135 11.79 -3.00 12.34
CA SER A 135 12.50 -3.45 13.53
C SER A 135 12.19 -4.92 13.88
N THR A 136 13.19 -5.65 14.33
CA THR A 136 13.02 -7.00 14.92
C THR A 136 12.55 -6.95 16.36
N ASP A 137 12.69 -5.80 17.02
CA ASP A 137 12.35 -5.64 18.43
C ASP A 137 10.83 -5.52 18.60
N THR A 138 10.25 -6.41 19.41
CA THR A 138 8.82 -6.41 19.76
C THR A 138 8.46 -5.33 20.77
N ALA A 139 9.45 -4.60 21.29
CA ALA A 139 9.29 -3.50 22.25
C ALA A 139 8.94 -2.17 21.57
N VAL A 140 8.18 -2.21 20.47
CA VAL A 140 7.62 -1.00 19.87
C VAL A 140 6.61 -0.45 20.88
N GLY A 141 7.02 0.61 21.58
CA GLY A 141 6.34 1.18 22.73
C GLY A 141 4.89 1.56 22.42
N ASN A 142 4.07 1.63 23.48
CA ASN A 142 2.67 2.06 23.49
C ASN A 142 2.36 3.03 22.33
N SER A 143 1.84 2.48 21.24
CA SER A 143 1.49 3.27 20.05
C SER A 143 0.21 4.03 20.37
N ARG A 144 0.35 5.20 21.00
CA ARG A 144 -0.76 6.13 21.17
C ARG A 144 -1.19 6.63 19.79
N ILE A 145 -2.46 6.40 19.43
CA ILE A 145 -3.05 6.97 18.22
C ILE A 145 -3.37 8.43 18.51
N CYS A 146 -2.55 9.37 18.04
CA CYS A 146 -2.79 10.80 18.20
C CYS A 146 -3.32 11.42 16.90
N MET A 147 -4.61 11.79 16.86
CA MET A 147 -5.23 12.46 15.73
C MET A 147 -5.86 13.79 16.17
N SER A 148 -5.68 14.85 15.38
CA SER A 148 -6.30 16.16 15.62
C SER A 148 -7.10 16.61 14.40
N PHE A 149 -8.32 17.10 14.65
CA PHE A 149 -9.19 17.64 13.61
C PHE A 149 -10.11 18.71 14.21
N PHE A 150 -10.58 19.63 13.36
CA PHE A 150 -11.51 20.67 13.78
C PHE A 150 -12.94 20.13 13.81
N ARG A 151 -13.58 20.15 14.98
CA ARG A 151 -15.02 19.90 15.09
C ARG A 151 -15.79 21.14 14.64
N THR A 152 -16.63 21.00 13.62
CA THR A 152 -17.55 22.06 13.18
C THR A 152 -18.87 21.97 13.95
N SER A 153 -18.84 21.93 15.29
CA SER A 153 -20.07 22.07 16.07
C SER A 153 -20.38 23.56 16.28
N LYS A 154 -21.64 23.93 16.03
CA LYS A 154 -22.19 25.19 16.53
C LYS A 154 -22.20 25.11 18.05
N GLY A 155 -21.28 25.84 18.67
CA GLY A 155 -21.32 26.26 20.07
C GLY A 155 -21.36 25.13 21.09
N SER A 156 -20.20 24.74 21.62
CA SER A 156 -19.85 24.95 23.03
C SER A 156 -18.45 24.40 23.28
N GLU A 157 -17.74 25.19 24.08
CA GLU A 157 -16.44 25.09 24.74
C GLU A 157 -15.60 23.80 24.65
N GLN A 158 -14.29 24.07 24.55
CA GLN A 158 -13.17 23.15 24.51
C GLN A 158 -13.12 22.22 25.72
N GLN A 159 -12.99 20.92 25.46
CA GLN A 159 -12.28 19.99 26.35
C GLN A 159 -11.36 19.12 25.50
N GLN A 160 -10.05 19.33 25.65
CA GLN A 160 -9.04 18.32 25.32
C GLN A 160 -9.14 17.26 26.41
N GLN A 161 -9.67 16.10 26.07
CA GLN A 161 -9.56 14.90 26.88
C GLN A 161 -8.54 13.97 26.21
N GLU A 162 -7.38 13.83 26.84
CA GLU A 162 -6.49 12.70 26.62
C GLU A 162 -6.98 11.58 27.55
N GLU A 163 -7.55 10.52 26.99
CA GLU A 163 -7.91 9.33 27.76
C GLU A 163 -7.01 8.15 27.37
N GLU A 164 -6.39 7.57 28.40
CA GLU A 164 -5.60 6.35 28.33
C GLU A 164 -6.53 5.15 28.47
N GLU A 165 -6.73 4.37 27.41
CA GLU A 165 -7.20 2.99 27.54
C GLU A 165 -6.03 2.02 27.44
N GLU A 166 -5.62 1.49 28.60
CA GLU A 166 -4.82 0.28 28.72
C GLU A 166 -5.70 -0.95 28.48
N GLY A 167 -5.57 -1.61 27.32
CA GLY A 167 -6.29 -2.87 27.09
C GLY A 167 -6.03 -3.48 25.72
N LEU A 168 -5.51 -4.71 25.71
CA LEU A 168 -5.15 -5.52 24.54
C LEU A 168 -6.40 -6.05 23.80
N HIS A 169 -7.25 -5.17 23.28
CA HIS A 169 -8.27 -5.50 22.29
C HIS A 169 -7.98 -4.77 20.98
N ALA A 170 -8.16 -5.48 19.86
CA ALA A 170 -8.04 -4.86 18.54
C ALA A 170 -8.97 -3.65 18.49
N ILE A 171 -8.38 -2.46 18.32
CA ILE A 171 -9.07 -1.19 18.30
C ILE A 171 -10.05 -1.21 17.14
N ASN A 172 -11.33 -1.07 17.44
CA ASN A 172 -12.36 -0.99 16.41
C ASN A 172 -12.53 0.46 15.96
N VAL A 173 -12.14 0.73 14.71
CA VAL A 173 -12.23 2.05 14.10
C VAL A 173 -13.64 2.63 14.11
N SER A 174 -14.70 1.80 13.97
CA SER A 174 -16.07 2.31 13.94
C SER A 174 -16.51 2.86 15.29
N VAL A 175 -16.05 2.24 16.38
CA VAL A 175 -16.32 2.69 17.75
C VAL A 175 -15.67 4.06 17.98
N LEU A 176 -14.39 4.21 17.61
CA LEU A 176 -13.67 5.50 17.73
C LEU A 176 -14.31 6.62 16.91
N VAL A 177 -14.84 6.30 15.72
CA VAL A 177 -15.55 7.28 14.88
C VAL A 177 -16.80 7.80 15.57
N GLU A 178 -17.60 6.91 16.15
CA GLU A 178 -18.84 7.26 16.85
C GLU A 178 -18.56 8.01 18.15
N GLU A 179 -17.62 7.52 18.96
CA GLU A 179 -17.25 8.07 20.26
C GLU A 179 -16.66 9.48 20.14
N HIS A 180 -15.73 9.69 19.22
CA HIS A 180 -15.05 10.98 19.06
C HIS A 180 -15.66 11.89 17.99
N GLN A 181 -16.74 11.46 17.34
CA GLN A 181 -17.45 12.20 16.29
C GLN A 181 -16.50 12.65 15.18
N VAL A 182 -15.71 11.70 14.68
CA VAL A 182 -14.67 11.97 13.68
C VAL A 182 -15.33 12.35 12.35
N PRO A 183 -14.95 13.49 11.72
CA PRO A 183 -15.45 13.87 10.40
C PRO A 183 -15.14 12.83 9.33
N GLN A 184 -16.04 12.67 8.36
CA GLN A 184 -15.95 11.62 7.34
C GLN A 184 -14.66 11.69 6.50
N GLU A 185 -14.16 12.90 6.25
CA GLU A 185 -12.89 13.14 5.56
C GLU A 185 -11.67 12.49 6.25
N ASN A 186 -11.72 12.30 7.58
CA ASN A 186 -10.63 11.76 8.37
C ASN A 186 -10.79 10.27 8.69
N HIS A 187 -11.90 9.64 8.27
CA HIS A 187 -12.17 8.22 8.56
C HIS A 187 -11.09 7.31 7.99
N PHE A 188 -10.61 7.57 6.78
CA PHE A 188 -9.58 6.75 6.16
C PHE A 188 -8.21 6.92 6.82
N GLU A 189 -7.85 8.15 7.21
CA GLU A 189 -6.62 8.41 7.96
C GLU A 189 -6.65 7.64 9.29
N LEU A 190 -7.79 7.67 10.00
CA LEU A 190 -7.98 6.97 11.26
C LEU A 190 -7.88 5.46 11.06
N LEU A 191 -8.55 4.93 10.05
CA LEU A 191 -8.47 3.52 9.68
C LEU A 191 -7.02 3.09 9.44
N ASN A 192 -6.22 3.89 8.71
CA ASN A 192 -4.83 3.57 8.45
C ASN A 192 -3.99 3.53 9.74
N ARG A 193 -4.20 4.49 10.65
CA ARG A 193 -3.53 4.52 11.96
C ARG A 193 -3.93 3.33 12.83
N VAL A 194 -5.21 2.98 12.87
CA VAL A 194 -5.74 1.82 13.60
C VAL A 194 -5.19 0.51 13.04
N ARG A 195 -5.09 0.34 11.72
CA ARG A 195 -4.47 -0.85 11.10
C ARG A 195 -3.04 -1.06 11.59
N ILE A 196 -2.26 0.00 11.73
CA ILE A 196 -0.87 -0.06 12.22
C ILE A 196 -0.88 -0.39 13.71
N ALA A 197 -1.62 0.36 14.52
CA ALA A 197 -1.66 0.20 15.98
C ALA A 197 -2.09 -1.20 16.42
N ASN A 198 -3.08 -1.78 15.72
CA ASN A 198 -3.58 -3.14 16.02
C ASN A 198 -2.55 -4.25 15.78
N HIS A 199 -1.50 -3.99 15.00
CA HIS A 199 -0.53 -5.00 14.59
C HIS A 199 0.91 -4.64 14.95
N THR A 200 1.11 -3.69 15.86
CA THR A 200 2.45 -3.24 16.30
C THR A 200 3.30 -4.40 16.87
N THR A 201 2.67 -5.43 17.45
CA THR A 201 3.38 -6.57 18.04
C THR A 201 3.64 -7.72 17.06
N ASP A 202 2.90 -7.79 15.94
CA ASP A 202 3.01 -8.87 14.96
C ASP A 202 4.04 -8.52 13.88
N MET A 203 5.22 -9.16 13.95
CA MET A 203 6.29 -8.98 12.97
C MET A 203 5.82 -9.24 11.53
N ALA A 204 5.05 -10.30 11.29
CA ALA A 204 4.64 -10.66 9.94
C ALA A 204 3.72 -9.60 9.35
N VAL A 205 2.74 -9.13 10.13
CA VAL A 205 1.81 -8.10 9.68
C VAL A 205 2.49 -6.73 9.57
N ARG A 206 3.46 -6.40 10.43
CA ARG A 206 4.29 -5.18 10.26
C ARG A 206 5.05 -5.18 8.94
N GLN A 207 5.60 -6.32 8.53
CA GLN A 207 6.26 -6.46 7.23
C GLN A 207 5.25 -6.29 6.07
N GLN A 208 4.04 -6.84 6.20
CA GLN A 208 2.97 -6.62 5.22
C GLN A 208 2.57 -5.14 5.12
N LEU A 209 2.41 -4.45 6.25
CA LEU A 209 2.13 -3.01 6.30
C LEU A 209 3.24 -2.18 5.66
N LEU A 210 4.50 -2.58 5.83
CA LEU A 210 5.63 -1.95 5.16
C LEU A 210 5.58 -2.15 3.63
N ILE A 211 5.23 -3.36 3.18
CA ILE A 211 5.01 -3.65 1.74
C ILE A 211 3.84 -2.83 1.19
N ILE A 212 2.73 -2.73 1.92
CA ILE A 212 1.57 -1.88 1.59
C ILE A 212 2.00 -0.43 1.39
N ARG A 213 2.82 0.10 2.31
CA ARG A 213 3.38 1.46 2.19
C ARG A 213 4.21 1.61 0.93
N PHE A 214 5.15 0.71 0.66
CA PHE A 214 6.00 0.78 -0.53
C PHE A 214 5.20 0.67 -1.83
N ILE A 215 4.24 -0.25 -1.93
CA ILE A 215 3.36 -0.33 -3.09
C ILE A 215 2.59 0.98 -3.29
N SER A 216 2.10 1.58 -2.21
CA SER A 216 1.38 2.85 -2.26
C SER A 216 2.26 4.00 -2.74
N ILE A 217 3.53 4.06 -2.30
CA ILE A 217 4.53 5.01 -2.81
C ILE A 217 4.75 4.82 -4.32
N VAL A 218 4.84 3.57 -4.80
CA VAL A 218 4.98 3.31 -6.24
C VAL A 218 3.74 3.78 -7.01
N ILE A 219 2.54 3.43 -6.55
CA ILE A 219 1.29 3.85 -7.19
C ILE A 219 1.21 5.38 -7.23
N MET A 220 1.50 6.06 -6.12
CA MET A 220 1.57 7.53 -6.05
C MET A 220 2.54 8.09 -7.09
N ALA A 221 3.80 7.62 -7.10
CA ALA A 221 4.84 8.17 -7.96
C ALA A 221 4.52 8.02 -9.46
N HIS A 222 3.76 6.99 -9.82
CA HIS A 222 3.32 6.75 -11.19
C HIS A 222 2.05 7.49 -11.60
N THR A 223 1.14 7.75 -10.66
CA THR A 223 -0.21 8.29 -10.97
C THR A 223 -0.37 9.77 -10.65
N MET A 224 0.49 10.32 -9.80
CA MET A 224 0.40 11.69 -9.31
C MET A 224 1.56 12.53 -9.85
N SER A 225 1.32 13.82 -10.07
CA SER A 225 2.38 14.73 -10.50
C SER A 225 3.41 14.96 -9.39
N GLU A 226 4.62 15.32 -9.79
CA GLU A 226 5.73 15.61 -8.88
C GLU A 226 5.37 16.71 -7.86
N THR A 227 4.66 17.76 -8.28
CA THR A 227 4.19 18.81 -7.37
C THR A 227 3.22 18.29 -6.31
N ILE A 228 2.29 17.41 -6.69
CA ILE A 228 1.32 16.85 -5.74
C ILE A 228 2.03 15.92 -4.76
N ALA A 229 2.91 15.03 -5.24
CA ALA A 229 3.68 14.13 -4.38
C ALA A 229 4.61 14.89 -3.41
N GLN A 230 5.24 15.98 -3.88
CA GLN A 230 6.03 16.87 -3.04
C GLN A 230 5.20 17.46 -1.90
N ASN A 231 4.05 18.06 -2.24
CA ASN A 231 3.20 18.76 -1.27
C ASN A 231 2.51 17.82 -0.27
N ARG A 232 2.24 16.57 -0.66
CA ARG A 232 1.47 15.63 0.15
C ARG A 232 2.29 14.60 0.91
N VAL A 233 3.50 14.27 0.44
CA VAL A 233 4.34 13.25 1.07
C VAL A 233 5.73 13.78 1.38
N PHE A 234 6.49 14.24 0.39
CA PHE A 234 7.92 14.51 0.59
C PHE A 234 8.22 15.71 1.51
N ILE A 235 7.33 16.71 1.61
CA ILE A 235 7.50 17.81 2.59
C ILE A 235 7.37 17.30 4.03
N TYR A 236 6.49 16.32 4.27
CA TYR A 236 6.25 15.75 5.61
C TYR A 236 7.26 14.65 5.96
N GLU A 237 7.84 13.99 4.96
CA GLU A 237 8.83 12.92 5.12
C GLU A 237 10.14 13.21 4.36
N PRO A 238 10.94 14.19 4.83
CA PRO A 238 12.15 14.64 4.12
C PRO A 238 13.27 13.59 4.06
N HIS A 239 13.20 12.55 4.89
CA HIS A 239 14.20 11.47 4.95
C HIS A 239 13.69 10.15 4.35
N LEU A 240 12.55 10.17 3.66
CA LEU A 240 11.92 8.95 3.12
C LEU A 240 12.86 8.19 2.19
N VAL A 241 13.55 8.88 1.26
CA VAL A 241 14.44 8.24 0.28
C VAL A 241 15.62 7.55 0.97
N SER A 242 16.26 8.21 1.93
CA SER A 242 17.39 7.62 2.65
C SER A 242 16.96 6.46 3.55
N GLN A 243 15.80 6.54 4.20
CA GLN A 243 15.24 5.46 5.01
C GLN A 243 14.92 4.22 4.17
N ILE A 244 14.30 4.37 2.99
CA ILE A 244 14.03 3.23 2.09
C ILE A 244 15.35 2.63 1.58
N ALA A 245 16.33 3.46 1.21
CA ALA A 245 17.62 3.00 0.70
C ALA A 245 18.41 2.17 1.73
N GLN A 246 18.30 2.49 3.02
CA GLN A 246 18.96 1.73 4.10
C GLN A 246 18.45 0.28 4.23
N LEU A 247 17.20 0.00 3.84
CA LEU A 247 16.66 -1.36 3.85
C LEU A 247 17.25 -2.23 2.75
N VAL A 248 17.71 -1.61 1.66
CA VAL A 248 18.35 -2.30 0.55
C VAL A 248 19.81 -2.53 0.92
N SER A 249 20.13 -3.73 1.37
CA SER A 249 21.52 -4.13 1.60
C SER A 249 21.69 -5.63 1.39
N TYR A 250 22.88 -6.02 0.94
CA TYR A 250 23.22 -7.41 0.74
C TYR A 250 23.40 -8.19 2.05
N ASP A 251 23.90 -7.53 3.10
CA ASP A 251 24.24 -8.15 4.38
C ASP A 251 23.02 -8.31 5.31
N ASN A 252 21.83 -7.88 4.88
CA ASN A 252 20.72 -7.57 5.77
C ASN A 252 19.91 -8.80 6.24
N SER A 253 19.57 -8.76 7.53
CA SER A 253 18.47 -9.48 8.19
C SER A 253 17.07 -9.15 7.66
N VAL A 254 16.96 -8.31 6.62
CA VAL A 254 15.71 -7.82 6.04
C VAL A 254 15.25 -8.77 4.93
N PRO A 255 14.01 -9.28 4.99
CA PRO A 255 13.46 -10.17 3.96
C PRO A 255 13.56 -9.63 2.53
N VAL A 256 13.85 -10.52 1.58
CA VAL A 256 14.01 -10.20 0.15
C VAL A 256 12.77 -9.52 -0.44
N ASP A 257 11.56 -9.90 0.00
CA ASP A 257 10.32 -9.29 -0.50
C ASP A 257 10.27 -7.79 -0.14
N ILE A 258 10.65 -7.44 1.09
CA ILE A 258 10.72 -6.03 1.55
C ILE A 258 11.76 -5.26 0.72
N GLN A 259 12.95 -5.83 0.51
CA GLN A 259 13.99 -5.19 -0.30
C GLN A 259 13.53 -4.99 -1.76
N THR A 260 12.77 -5.95 -2.30
CA THR A 260 12.20 -5.86 -3.65
C THR A 260 11.22 -4.70 -3.76
N TYR A 261 10.32 -4.55 -2.79
CA TYR A 261 9.36 -3.46 -2.77
C TYR A 261 9.99 -2.10 -2.44
N ALA A 262 11.04 -2.07 -1.62
CA ALA A 262 11.86 -0.88 -1.37
C ALA A 262 12.52 -0.39 -2.68
N LEU A 263 13.09 -1.30 -3.47
CA LEU A 263 13.64 -0.99 -4.79
C LEU A 263 12.57 -0.47 -5.76
N TYR A 264 11.38 -1.07 -5.79
CA TYR A 264 10.28 -0.55 -6.59
C TYR A 264 9.87 0.86 -6.16
N ALA A 265 9.79 1.13 -4.85
CA ALA A 265 9.47 2.46 -4.33
C ALA A 265 10.52 3.50 -4.77
N LEU A 266 11.81 3.17 -4.66
CA LEU A 266 12.91 4.05 -5.08
C LEU A 266 12.93 4.29 -6.59
N ASP A 267 12.69 3.25 -7.40
CA ASP A 267 12.53 3.39 -8.87
C ASP A 267 11.34 4.30 -9.21
N GLY A 268 10.21 4.12 -8.52
CA GLY A 268 9.03 4.97 -8.65
C GLY A 268 9.34 6.44 -8.34
N ILE A 269 9.96 6.71 -7.18
CA ILE A 269 10.36 8.05 -6.76
C ILE A 269 11.34 8.68 -7.75
N ALA A 270 12.30 7.92 -8.28
CA ALA A 270 13.28 8.40 -9.26
C ALA A 270 12.64 8.83 -10.60
N ARG A 271 11.36 8.58 -10.83
CA ARG A 271 10.65 9.13 -12.00
C ARG A 271 10.39 10.63 -11.87
N HIS A 272 10.37 11.15 -10.65
CA HIS A 272 10.23 12.59 -10.37
C HIS A 272 11.60 13.24 -10.53
N ARG A 273 11.70 14.22 -11.42
CA ARG A 273 13.00 14.70 -11.92
C ARG A 273 13.88 15.28 -10.81
N THR A 274 13.26 15.94 -9.83
CA THR A 274 13.97 16.54 -8.68
C THR A 274 14.45 15.50 -7.67
N LYS A 275 13.90 14.27 -7.70
CA LYS A 275 14.23 13.20 -6.77
C LYS A 275 15.31 12.24 -7.28
N VAL A 276 15.60 12.22 -8.58
CA VAL A 276 16.62 11.34 -9.19
C VAL A 276 17.97 11.46 -8.48
N THR A 277 18.46 12.68 -8.27
CA THR A 277 19.78 12.92 -7.65
C THR A 277 19.82 12.49 -6.20
N GLU A 278 18.72 12.67 -5.46
CA GLU A 278 18.56 12.22 -4.08
C GLU A 278 18.61 10.68 -3.99
N VAL A 279 17.87 9.98 -4.86
CA VAL A 279 17.88 8.51 -4.91
C VAL A 279 19.27 7.97 -5.25
N LEU A 280 19.94 8.55 -6.26
CA LEU A 280 21.29 8.14 -6.64
C LEU A 280 22.33 8.39 -5.52
N ALA A 281 22.18 9.51 -4.80
CA ALA A 281 23.03 9.83 -3.66
C ALA A 281 22.81 8.83 -2.50
N ALA A 282 21.56 8.45 -2.22
CA ALA A 282 21.23 7.50 -1.16
C ALA A 282 21.85 6.11 -1.39
N PHE A 283 22.04 5.70 -2.65
CA PHE A 283 22.73 4.45 -3.00
C PHE A 283 24.26 4.53 -3.03
N ASN A 284 24.83 5.72 -2.82
CA ASN A 284 26.24 6.01 -3.12
C ASN A 284 26.60 5.49 -4.54
N ALA A 285 25.72 5.70 -5.52
CA ALA A 285 25.85 5.09 -6.85
C ALA A 285 27.13 5.51 -7.60
N SER A 286 27.73 6.64 -7.22
CA SER A 286 29.02 7.13 -7.75
C SER A 286 30.24 6.52 -7.07
N ALA A 287 30.08 5.77 -5.98
CA ALA A 287 31.19 5.16 -5.24
C ALA A 287 31.44 3.71 -5.68
N ASN A 288 32.71 3.32 -5.85
CA ASN A 288 33.13 1.94 -6.14
C ASN A 288 32.82 0.93 -5.01
N HIS A 289 32.29 1.41 -3.89
CA HIS A 289 31.80 0.63 -2.75
C HIS A 289 30.30 0.85 -2.49
N GLY A 290 29.57 1.43 -3.45
CA GLY A 290 28.14 1.67 -3.33
C GLY A 290 27.34 0.37 -3.23
N VAL A 291 26.15 0.48 -2.61
CA VAL A 291 25.26 -0.64 -2.28
C VAL A 291 24.91 -1.47 -3.52
N LEU A 292 24.59 -0.81 -4.65
CA LEU A 292 24.24 -1.48 -5.90
C LEU A 292 25.39 -2.31 -6.48
N LEU A 293 26.61 -1.78 -6.45
CA LEU A 293 27.79 -2.47 -6.97
C LEU A 293 28.19 -3.64 -6.05
N HIS A 294 27.96 -3.49 -4.74
CA HIS A 294 28.13 -4.57 -3.78
C HIS A 294 27.12 -5.71 -4.02
N ILE A 295 25.82 -5.40 -4.15
CA ILE A 295 24.78 -6.39 -4.49
C ILE A 295 25.12 -7.10 -5.80
N LEU A 296 25.52 -6.35 -6.85
CA LEU A 296 25.85 -6.94 -8.15
C LEU A 296 27.07 -7.89 -8.06
N ARG A 297 28.15 -7.49 -7.38
CA ARG A 297 29.34 -8.32 -7.22
C ARG A 297 29.00 -9.64 -6.51
N GLN A 298 28.18 -9.57 -5.48
CA GLN A 298 27.78 -10.73 -4.71
C GLN A 298 26.84 -11.67 -5.48
N LEU A 299 25.89 -11.12 -6.25
CA LEU A 299 25.06 -11.92 -7.16
C LEU A 299 25.95 -12.66 -8.18
N CYS A 300 26.91 -11.96 -8.80
CA CYS A 300 27.87 -12.59 -9.72
C CYS A 300 28.68 -13.70 -9.03
N GLN A 301 29.13 -13.50 -7.78
CA GLN A 301 29.84 -14.52 -7.02
C GLN A 301 28.97 -15.74 -6.71
N SER A 302 27.71 -15.53 -6.32
CA SER A 302 26.76 -16.61 -6.04
C SER A 302 26.44 -17.47 -7.28
N THR A 303 26.39 -16.87 -8.47
CA THR A 303 26.17 -17.59 -9.73
C THR A 303 27.44 -18.26 -10.27
N SER A 304 28.62 -17.88 -9.78
CA SER A 304 29.92 -18.46 -10.20
C SER A 304 30.30 -19.70 -9.38
N GLY A 305 29.56 -20.01 -8.31
CA GLY A 305 29.80 -21.12 -7.40
C GLY A 305 28.93 -22.37 -7.63
N THR A 306 28.16 -22.40 -8.72
CA THR A 306 27.35 -23.54 -9.19
C THR A 306 27.84 -24.00 -10.56
#